data_AF-A0A932WRS9-F1
#
_entry.id   AF-A0A932WRS9-F1
#
_cell.length_a   1.000
_cell.length_b   1.000
_cell.length_c   1.000
_cell.angle_alpha   90.00
_cell.angle_beta   90.00
_cell.angle_gamma   90.00
#
_symmetry.space_group_name_H-M   'P 1'
#
loop_
_entity.id
_entity.type
_entity.pdbx_description
1 polymer ?
#
loop_
_entity_poly.entity_id
_entity_poly.type
_entity_poly.pdbx_seq_one_letter_code
_entity_poly.pdbx_strand_id
1 'polypeptide(L)'
;MKTVAKTVGQSRADAEKRLKGFIAKFESKLQTLIRAVRKALRKRFPTAYELAYDNYNFFVIAYSPTERPSDSIISIAAGASGVGLCFVRGASLPDPHKLLLGSGHQTRFIRIESVDVLSRREVNALVAAVVAQAKMPFRATGRGRLIIRSVSAKQRPRRKSPK
;
A
#
# COMPACT_ATOMS: atom_id res chain seq x y z
N MET A 1 5.91 -28.78 -2.22
CA MET A 1 6.54 -27.46 -2.49
C MET A 1 5.91 -26.89 -3.76
N LYS A 2 5.15 -25.80 -3.69
CA LYS A 2 4.53 -25.20 -4.88
C LYS A 2 5.53 -24.26 -5.53
N THR A 3 5.97 -24.63 -6.73
CA THR A 3 6.85 -23.85 -7.61
C THR A 3 6.24 -22.46 -7.82
N VAL A 4 6.92 -21.43 -7.29
CA VAL A 4 6.57 -20.04 -7.59
C VAL A 4 7.00 -19.81 -9.03
N ALA A 5 6.04 -19.84 -9.96
CA ALA A 5 6.30 -19.50 -11.35
C ALA A 5 6.95 -18.10 -11.39
N LYS A 6 8.20 -18.07 -11.85
CA LYS A 6 8.96 -16.85 -12.15
C LYS A 6 8.11 -16.07 -13.16
N THR A 7 7.54 -14.94 -12.74
CA THR A 7 6.72 -14.11 -13.63
C THR A 7 7.62 -13.63 -14.77
N VAL A 8 7.43 -14.20 -15.96
CA VAL A 8 8.03 -13.75 -17.22
C VAL A 8 7.77 -12.25 -17.36
N GLY A 9 8.81 -11.53 -17.77
CA GLY A 9 8.95 -10.07 -17.66
C GLY A 9 7.69 -9.28 -17.97
N GLN A 10 6.95 -8.92 -16.92
CA GLN A 10 5.84 -7.99 -17.04
C GLN A 10 6.40 -6.61 -17.38
N SER A 11 6.03 -6.07 -18.55
CA SER A 11 6.40 -4.71 -18.90
C SER A 11 5.80 -3.72 -17.91
N ARG A 12 6.45 -2.57 -17.74
CA ARG A 12 5.91 -1.49 -16.89
C ARG A 12 4.51 -1.05 -17.35
N ALA A 13 4.29 -1.03 -18.67
CA ALA A 13 3.00 -0.66 -19.25
C ALA A 13 1.90 -1.65 -18.86
N ASP A 14 2.18 -2.95 -18.92
CA ASP A 14 1.21 -3.99 -18.55
C ASP A 14 0.89 -3.97 -17.06
N ALA A 15 1.89 -3.72 -16.22
CA ALA A 15 1.70 -3.56 -14.78
C ALA A 15 0.79 -2.37 -14.46
N GLU A 16 1.05 -1.21 -15.07
CA GLU A 16 0.21 -0.03 -14.89
C GLU A 16 -1.20 -0.24 -15.47
N LYS A 17 -1.35 -0.93 -16.61
CA LYS A 17 -2.67 -1.27 -17.19
C LYS A 17 -3.49 -2.12 -16.23
N ARG A 18 -2.90 -3.18 -15.66
CA ARG A 18 -3.57 -4.03 -14.67
C ARG A 18 -3.95 -3.27 -13.41
N LEU A 19 -3.05 -2.45 -12.87
CA LEU A 19 -3.33 -1.63 -11.70
C LEU A 19 -4.49 -0.64 -11.93
N LYS A 20 -4.53 0.01 -13.09
CA LYS A 20 -5.65 0.87 -13.49
C LYS A 20 -6.97 0.08 -13.47
N GLY A 21 -6.96 -1.15 -13.99
CA GLY A 21 -8.12 -2.06 -13.95
C GLY A 21 -8.56 -2.42 -12.54
N PHE A 22 -7.64 -2.64 -11.61
CA PHE A 22 -7.98 -2.89 -10.20
C PHE A 22 -8.64 -1.68 -9.55
N ILE A 23 -8.10 -0.48 -9.79
CA ILE A 23 -8.64 0.77 -9.27
C ILE A 23 -10.03 1.05 -9.87
N ALA A 24 -10.28 0.73 -11.13
CA ALA A 24 -11.57 0.94 -11.79
C ALA A 24 -12.75 0.19 -11.15
N LYS A 25 -12.47 -0.86 -10.35
CA LYS A 25 -13.49 -1.61 -9.60
C LYS A 25 -14.14 -0.77 -8.49
N PHE A 26 -13.46 0.25 -7.99
CA PHE A 26 -13.94 1.11 -6.90
C PHE A 26 -14.89 2.21 -7.42
N GLU A 27 -15.65 2.83 -6.53
CA GLU A 27 -16.44 4.04 -6.82
C GLU A 27 -15.53 5.25 -7.07
N SER A 28 -15.98 6.20 -7.92
CA SER A 28 -15.17 7.33 -8.42
C SER A 28 -14.42 8.11 -7.34
N LYS A 29 -15.05 8.36 -6.19
CA LYS A 29 -14.42 9.03 -5.04
C LYS A 29 -13.21 8.25 -4.51
N LEU A 30 -13.37 6.93 -4.31
CA LEU A 30 -12.29 6.07 -3.86
C LEU A 30 -11.21 5.89 -4.92
N GLN A 31 -11.56 5.83 -6.21
CA GLN A 31 -10.55 5.78 -7.26
C GLN A 31 -9.64 7.00 -7.22
N THR A 32 -10.23 8.19 -7.06
CA THR A 32 -9.50 9.47 -6.95
C THR A 32 -8.57 9.45 -5.75
N LEU A 33 -9.09 9.05 -4.58
CA LEU A 33 -8.32 8.96 -3.35
C LEU A 33 -7.14 7.97 -3.47
N ILE A 34 -7.38 6.76 -3.99
CA ILE A 34 -6.33 5.75 -4.18
C ILE A 34 -5.21 6.30 -5.08
N ARG A 35 -5.55 6.96 -6.19
CA ARG A 35 -4.56 7.56 -7.11
C ARG A 35 -3.79 8.69 -6.43
N ALA A 36 -4.45 9.55 -5.67
CA ALA A 36 -3.81 10.67 -4.96
C ALA A 36 -2.82 10.17 -3.89
N VAL A 37 -3.25 9.20 -3.07
CA VAL A 37 -2.41 8.58 -2.04
C VAL A 37 -1.23 7.85 -2.68
N ARG A 38 -1.44 7.06 -3.74
CA ARG A 38 -0.35 6.42 -4.49
C ARG A 38 0.65 7.44 -5.03
N LYS A 39 0.17 8.54 -5.62
CA LYS A 39 1.04 9.62 -6.15
C LYS A 39 1.90 10.23 -5.03
N ALA A 40 1.30 10.53 -3.88
CA ALA A 40 1.99 11.09 -2.73
C ALA A 40 3.06 10.14 -2.18
N LEU A 41 2.72 8.86 -2.00
CA LEU A 41 3.68 7.85 -1.50
C LEU A 41 4.80 7.55 -2.51
N ARG A 42 4.54 7.57 -3.82
CA ARG A 42 5.59 7.49 -4.85
C ARG A 42 6.54 8.69 -4.83
N LYS A 43 6.05 9.89 -4.49
CA LYS A 43 6.90 11.06 -4.30
C LYS A 43 7.75 10.92 -3.03
N ARG A 44 7.18 10.36 -1.96
CA ARG A 44 7.88 10.14 -0.69
C ARG A 44 8.92 9.01 -0.77
N PHE A 45 8.62 7.97 -1.54
CA PHE A 45 9.45 6.76 -1.68
C PHE A 45 9.76 6.46 -3.15
N PRO A 46 10.54 7.32 -3.84
CA PRO A 46 10.75 7.22 -5.28
C PRO A 46 11.50 5.95 -5.72
N THR A 47 12.28 5.36 -4.82
CA THR A 47 13.07 4.14 -5.05
C THR A 47 12.38 2.85 -4.60
N ALA A 48 11.24 2.96 -3.91
CA ALA A 48 10.51 1.80 -3.39
C ALA A 48 9.82 1.01 -4.50
N TYR A 49 9.93 -0.31 -4.43
CA TYR A 49 9.09 -1.20 -5.21
C TYR A 49 7.64 -1.08 -4.75
N GLU A 50 6.73 -0.89 -5.71
CA GLU A 50 5.29 -1.00 -5.48
C GLU A 50 4.88 -2.46 -5.72
N LEU A 51 4.59 -3.18 -4.64
CA LEU A 51 4.12 -4.57 -4.70
C LEU A 51 2.59 -4.56 -4.61
N ALA A 52 1.93 -4.75 -5.74
CA ALA A 52 0.47 -4.65 -5.84
C ALA A 52 -0.22 -6.01 -5.79
N TYR A 53 -1.32 -6.08 -5.05
CA TYR A 53 -2.12 -7.26 -4.83
C TYR A 53 -3.60 -6.91 -4.96
N ASP A 54 -4.32 -7.61 -5.83
CA ASP A 54 -5.78 -7.52 -5.88
C ASP A 54 -6.38 -8.72 -5.13
N ASN A 55 -6.21 -8.70 -3.81
CA ASN A 55 -6.53 -9.81 -2.91
C ASN A 55 -8.04 -9.95 -2.68
N TYR A 56 -8.44 -11.06 -2.06
CA TYR A 56 -9.83 -11.33 -1.71
C TYR A 56 -10.47 -10.17 -0.93
N ASN A 57 -9.88 -9.74 0.19
CA ASN A 57 -10.47 -8.70 1.04
C ASN A 57 -10.19 -7.27 0.57
N PHE A 58 -8.94 -6.96 0.20
CA PHE A 58 -8.49 -5.60 -0.10
C PHE A 58 -7.64 -5.55 -1.36
N PHE A 59 -7.72 -4.43 -2.07
CA PHE A 59 -6.69 -4.04 -3.03
C PHE A 59 -5.53 -3.41 -2.23
N VAL A 60 -4.31 -3.92 -2.40
CA VAL A 60 -3.14 -3.50 -1.61
C VAL A 60 -2.02 -3.04 -2.53
N ILE A 61 -1.35 -1.95 -2.18
CA ILE A 61 -0.05 -1.57 -2.74
C ILE A 61 0.92 -1.41 -1.58
N ALA A 62 1.91 -2.30 -1.49
CA ALA A 62 2.98 -2.22 -0.50
C ALA A 62 4.20 -1.50 -1.09
N TYR A 63 4.89 -0.73 -0.26
CA TYR A 63 6.12 -0.01 -0.58
C TYR A 63 7.29 -0.71 0.11
N SER A 64 8.15 -1.33 -0.70
CA SER A 64 9.23 -2.18 -0.23
C SER A 64 10.59 -1.70 -0.76
N PRO A 65 11.67 -1.78 0.03
CA PRO A 65 13.02 -1.52 -0.44
C PRO A 65 13.52 -2.59 -1.43
N THR A 66 12.91 -3.77 -1.44
CA THR A 66 13.25 -4.89 -2.32
C THR A 66 12.00 -5.47 -3.01
N GLU A 67 12.17 -6.42 -3.93
CA GLU A 67 11.04 -7.16 -4.51
C GLU A 67 10.39 -8.16 -3.53
N ARG A 68 10.99 -8.35 -2.34
CA ARG A 68 10.53 -9.28 -1.32
C ARG A 68 9.40 -8.66 -0.48
N PRO A 69 8.21 -9.29 -0.39
CA PRO A 69 7.09 -8.73 0.36
C PRO A 69 7.35 -8.50 1.85
N SER A 70 8.13 -9.38 2.49
CA SER A 70 8.45 -9.28 3.93
C SER A 70 9.29 -8.05 4.29
N ASP A 71 9.88 -7.39 3.29
CA ASP A 71 10.68 -6.19 3.50
C ASP A 71 9.81 -4.92 3.39
N SER A 72 8.53 -5.06 3.06
CA SER A 72 7.60 -3.93 2.96
C SER A 72 7.51 -3.18 4.28
N ILE A 73 7.57 -1.85 4.20
CA ILE A 73 7.58 -0.97 5.37
C ILE A 73 6.18 -0.41 5.61
N ILE A 74 5.54 0.05 4.54
CA ILE A 74 4.20 0.63 4.52
C ILE A 74 3.40 -0.01 3.38
N SER A 75 2.08 -0.07 3.54
CA SER A 75 1.18 -0.36 2.43
C SER A 75 -0.08 0.50 2.50
N ILE A 76 -0.75 0.66 1.36
CA ILE A 76 -2.15 1.11 1.35
C ILE A 76 -3.05 -0.09 1.14
N ALA A 77 -4.15 -0.15 1.88
CA ALA A 77 -5.19 -1.16 1.73
C ALA A 77 -6.52 -0.46 1.43
N ALA A 78 -7.11 -0.74 0.27
CA ALA A 78 -8.37 -0.18 -0.17
C ALA A 78 -9.47 -1.24 -0.23
N GLY A 79 -10.64 -0.92 0.30
CA GLY A 79 -11.87 -1.71 0.21
C GLY A 79 -13.08 -0.80 0.03
N ALA A 80 -14.29 -1.37 -0.02
CA ALA A 80 -15.53 -0.60 -0.14
C ALA A 80 -15.74 0.40 1.03
N SER A 81 -15.10 0.17 2.18
CA SER A 81 -15.16 1.06 3.35
C SER A 81 -14.15 2.20 3.33
N GLY A 82 -13.25 2.27 2.35
CA GLY A 82 -12.26 3.33 2.22
C GLY A 82 -10.83 2.84 2.06
N VAL A 83 -9.87 3.73 2.33
CA VAL A 83 -8.43 3.49 2.22
C VAL A 83 -7.79 3.58 3.61
N GLY A 84 -6.93 2.63 3.94
CA GLY A 84 -6.05 2.67 5.10
C GLY A 84 -4.59 2.75 4.69
N LEU A 85 -3.79 3.51 5.46
CA LEU A 85 -2.33 3.47 5.39
C LEU A 85 -1.84 2.55 6.52
N CYS A 86 -1.29 1.41 6.14
CA CYS A 86 -0.83 0.37 7.06
C CYS A 86 0.69 0.49 7.28
N PHE A 87 1.09 0.48 8.53
CA PHE A 87 2.48 0.41 9.00
C PHE A 87 2.77 -1.04 9.36
N VAL A 88 3.62 -1.73 8.58
CA VAL A 88 3.82 -3.19 8.72
C VAL A 88 4.30 -3.56 10.12
N ARG A 89 5.19 -2.75 10.70
CA ARG A 89 5.63 -2.84 12.10
C ARG A 89 5.04 -1.74 12.98
N GLY A 90 3.76 -1.45 12.76
CA GLY A 90 3.05 -0.37 13.43
C GLY A 90 2.86 -0.57 14.94
N ALA A 91 2.77 -1.80 15.42
CA ALA A 91 2.51 -2.10 16.83
C ALA A 91 3.64 -1.65 17.79
N SER A 92 4.86 -1.48 17.27
CA SER A 92 6.04 -1.01 18.01
C SER A 92 6.34 0.48 17.78
N LEU A 93 5.44 1.23 17.14
CA LEU A 93 5.67 2.66 16.91
C LEU A 93 5.25 3.48 18.14
N PRO A 94 6.02 4.53 18.49
CA PRO A 94 5.53 5.58 19.37
C PRO A 94 4.31 6.25 18.74
N ASP A 95 3.20 6.28 19.46
CA ASP A 95 1.95 6.90 19.00
C ASP A 95 1.35 7.82 20.07
N PRO A 96 2.03 8.94 20.40
CA PRO A 96 1.59 9.85 21.46
C PRO A 96 0.22 10.50 21.16
N HIS A 97 -0.14 10.59 19.87
CA HIS A 97 -1.41 11.15 19.41
C HIS A 97 -2.51 10.09 19.25
N LYS A 98 -2.23 8.81 19.54
CA LYS A 98 -3.18 7.69 19.50
C LYS A 98 -3.91 7.56 18.15
N LEU A 99 -3.19 7.75 17.05
CA LEU A 99 -3.74 7.67 15.69
C LEU A 99 -3.89 6.23 15.20
N LEU A 100 -3.03 5.33 15.70
CA LEU A 100 -2.91 3.98 15.18
C LEU A 100 -4.11 3.12 15.57
N LEU A 101 -4.75 2.57 14.55
CA LEU A 101 -5.88 1.65 14.66
C LEU A 101 -5.45 0.21 14.44
N GLY A 102 -6.31 -0.70 14.91
CA GLY A 102 -6.15 -2.14 14.78
C GLY A 102 -5.45 -2.78 15.99
N SER A 103 -5.72 -4.07 16.18
CA SER A 103 -5.25 -4.86 17.33
C SER A 103 -4.36 -6.04 16.92
N GLY A 104 -3.97 -6.14 15.65
CA GLY A 104 -3.11 -7.23 15.17
C GLY A 104 -1.74 -7.26 15.86
N HIS A 105 -1.02 -8.37 15.81
CA HIS A 105 0.27 -8.48 16.51
C HIS A 105 1.37 -7.55 15.96
N GLN A 106 1.32 -7.21 14.66
CA GLN A 106 2.41 -6.46 14.00
C GLN A 106 1.93 -5.16 13.35
N THR A 107 0.92 -5.26 12.48
CA THR A 107 0.46 -4.13 11.67
C THR A 107 -0.47 -3.23 12.47
N ARG A 108 -0.26 -1.92 12.35
CA ARG A 108 -1.26 -0.88 12.68
C ARG A 108 -1.59 -0.09 11.43
N PHE A 109 -2.68 0.67 11.45
CA PHE A 109 -3.03 1.51 10.31
C PHE A 109 -3.70 2.80 10.76
N ILE A 110 -3.74 3.78 9.87
CA ILE A 110 -4.62 4.95 9.99
C ILE A 110 -5.64 4.93 8.83
N ARG A 111 -6.80 5.54 9.03
CA ARG A 111 -7.75 5.80 7.95
C ARG A 111 -7.30 7.02 7.15
N ILE A 112 -7.41 6.92 5.83
CA ILE A 112 -7.10 8.02 4.91
C ILE A 112 -8.43 8.48 4.30
N GLU A 113 -8.93 9.63 4.74
CA GLU A 113 -10.17 10.23 4.24
C GLU A 113 -9.90 11.23 3.10
N SER A 114 -8.74 11.89 3.15
CA SER A 114 -8.18 12.74 2.10
C SER A 114 -6.67 12.53 2.00
N VAL A 115 -6.06 12.95 0.89
CA VAL A 115 -4.59 12.86 0.71
C VAL A 115 -3.84 13.76 1.70
N ASP A 116 -4.48 14.80 2.22
CA ASP A 116 -3.90 15.77 3.17
C ASP A 116 -3.59 15.13 4.53
N VAL A 117 -4.18 13.97 4.84
CA VAL A 117 -3.78 13.18 6.01
C VAL A 117 -2.27 12.87 5.97
N LEU A 118 -1.69 12.68 4.78
CA LEU A 118 -0.26 12.40 4.63
C LEU A 118 0.66 13.60 4.89
N SER A 119 0.15 14.84 4.87
CA SER A 119 0.95 16.03 5.17
C SER A 119 0.92 16.40 6.65
N ARG A 120 0.03 15.80 7.44
CA ARG A 120 -0.05 16.02 8.89
C ARG A 120 1.27 15.66 9.58
N ARG A 121 1.69 16.48 10.54
CA ARG A 121 2.99 16.34 11.21
C ARG A 121 3.10 15.01 11.94
N GLU A 122 2.03 14.62 12.63
CA GLU A 122 1.92 13.40 13.41
C GLU A 122 1.94 12.14 12.52
N VAL A 123 1.33 12.19 11.33
CA VAL A 123 1.41 11.09 10.34
C VAL A 123 2.80 10.99 9.75
N ASN A 124 3.44 12.13 9.43
CA ASN A 124 4.82 12.14 8.98
C ASN A 124 5.79 11.58 10.03
N ALA A 125 5.54 11.81 11.32
CA ALA A 125 6.32 11.24 12.41
C ALA A 125 6.19 9.70 12.45
N LEU A 126 4.97 9.16 12.33
CA LEU A 126 4.75 7.71 12.23
C LEU A 126 5.45 7.10 11.00
N VAL A 127 5.37 7.77 9.86
CA VAL A 127 6.04 7.34 8.63
C VAL A 127 7.57 7.34 8.80
N ALA A 128 8.14 8.38 9.40
CA ALA A 128 9.57 8.44 9.68
C ALA A 128 9.99 7.34 10.66
N ALA A 129 9.22 7.12 11.73
CA ALA A 129 9.50 6.09 12.73
C ALA A 129 9.51 4.68 12.13
N VAL A 130 8.53 4.33 11.28
CA VAL A 130 8.49 2.99 10.69
C VAL A 130 9.62 2.77 9.68
N VAL A 131 10.04 3.83 8.98
CA VAL A 131 11.20 3.77 8.07
C VAL A 131 12.49 3.58 8.87
N ALA A 132 12.64 4.25 10.02
CA ALA A 132 13.78 4.05 10.91
C ALA A 132 13.85 2.63 11.50
N GLN A 133 12.69 1.97 11.70
CA GLN A 133 12.62 0.57 12.15
C GLN A 133 12.83 -0.47 11.03
N ALA A 134 12.96 -0.03 9.77
CA ALA A 134 13.10 -0.94 8.65
C ALA A 134 14.44 -1.66 8.68
N LYS A 135 14.41 -3.00 8.54
CA LYS A 135 15.63 -3.82 8.47
C LYS A 135 16.48 -3.52 7.23
N MET A 136 15.81 -3.19 6.14
CA MET A 136 16.43 -2.86 4.86
C MET A 136 16.09 -1.40 4.54
N PRO A 137 17.08 -0.52 4.33
CA PRO A 137 16.81 0.85 3.93
C PRO A 137 16.31 0.90 2.48
N PHE A 138 15.55 1.94 2.15
CA PHE A 138 15.31 2.27 0.75
C PHE A 138 16.62 2.64 0.05
N ARG A 139 16.73 2.31 -1.24
CA ARG A 139 17.88 2.73 -2.06
C ARG A 139 17.96 4.26 -2.11
N ALA A 140 19.17 4.80 -2.07
CA ALA A 140 19.39 6.25 -2.17
C ALA A 140 19.04 6.82 -3.56
N THR A 141 19.28 6.04 -4.63
CA THR A 141 19.09 6.47 -6.02
C THR A 141 18.32 5.43 -6.85
N GLY A 142 17.88 5.86 -8.03
CA GLY A 142 17.13 5.04 -8.97
C GLY A 142 15.62 5.25 -8.88
N ARG A 143 14.86 4.30 -9.41
CA ARG A 143 13.40 4.35 -9.41
C ARG A 143 12.85 2.96 -9.15
N GLY A 144 11.92 2.88 -8.20
CA GLY A 144 11.22 1.65 -7.91
C GLY A 144 10.34 1.19 -9.07
N ARG A 145 10.03 -0.11 -9.11
CA ARG A 145 9.17 -0.72 -10.13
C ARG A 145 7.85 -1.14 -9.50
N LEU A 146 6.79 -1.06 -10.30
CA LEU A 146 5.51 -1.68 -9.98
C LEU A 146 5.55 -3.16 -10.38
N ILE A 147 5.21 -4.04 -9.44
CA ILE A 147 5.12 -5.49 -9.63
C ILE A 147 3.74 -5.95 -9.19
N ILE A 148 2.98 -6.58 -10.10
CA ILE A 148 1.71 -7.21 -9.74
C ILE A 148 2.00 -8.59 -9.18
N ARG A 149 1.91 -8.74 -7.86
CA ARG A 149 2.31 -9.95 -7.15
C ARG A 149 1.27 -11.06 -7.21
N SER A 150 0.00 -10.71 -7.03
CA SER A 150 -1.10 -11.66 -7.16
C SER A 150 -2.43 -10.97 -7.44
N VAL A 151 -3.33 -11.75 -8.03
CA VAL A 151 -4.73 -11.39 -8.23
C VAL A 151 -5.54 -12.57 -7.72
N SER A 152 -6.42 -12.33 -6.76
CA SER A 152 -7.31 -13.39 -6.28
C SER A 152 -8.42 -13.65 -7.30
N ALA A 153 -8.75 -14.93 -7.51
CA ALA A 153 -9.85 -15.34 -8.39
C ALA A 153 -11.21 -14.85 -7.87
N LYS A 154 -11.35 -14.67 -6.55
CA LYS A 154 -12.56 -14.14 -5.90
C LYS A 154 -12.20 -12.89 -5.11
N GLN A 155 -13.07 -11.88 -5.13
CA GLN A 155 -12.84 -10.61 -4.46
C GLN A 155 -14.13 -10.14 -3.78
N ARG A 156 -14.00 -9.56 -2.58
CA ARG A 156 -15.10 -8.84 -1.96
C ARG A 156 -15.49 -7.63 -2.82
N PRO A 157 -16.77 -7.21 -2.82
CA PRO A 157 -17.20 -6.01 -3.52
C PRO A 157 -16.31 -4.80 -3.20
N ARG A 158 -15.92 -4.06 -4.24
CA ARG A 158 -15.11 -2.83 -4.13
C ARG A 158 -15.95 -1.56 -4.02
N ARG A 159 -17.28 -1.72 -4.05
CA ARG A 159 -18.30 -0.68 -3.97
C ARG A 159 -19.23 -1.05 -2.84
N LYS A 160 -19.80 -0.05 -2.17
CA LYS A 160 -20.87 -0.32 -1.20
C LYS A 160 -22.12 -0.73 -1.97
N SER A 161 -22.92 -1.61 -1.39
CA SER A 161 -24.28 -1.81 -1.90
C SER A 161 -25.01 -0.47 -1.81
N PRO A 162 -25.84 -0.11 -2.81
CA PRO A 162 -26.80 0.97 -2.64
C PRO A 162 -27.58 0.73 -1.35
N LYS A 163 -27.75 1.78 -0.54
CA LYS A 163 -28.71 1.75 0.55
C LYS A 163 -30.11 1.89 -0.03
#